data_AF-A0A8H3BR78-F1
#
_entry.id   AF-A0A8H3BR78-F1
#
_cell.length_a   1.000
_cell.length_b   1.000
_cell.length_c   1.000
_cell.angle_alpha   90.00
_cell.angle_beta   90.00
_cell.angle_gamma   90.00
#
_symmetry.space_group_name_H-M   'P 1'
#
loop_
_entity.id
_entity.type
_entity.pdbx_description
1 polymer ?
#
loop_
_entity_poly.entity_id
_entity_poly.type
_entity_poly.pdbx_seq_one_letter_code
_entity_poly.pdbx_strand_id
1 'polypeptide(L)'
;MRSEELVKWTTMGISCAIGVQLLLFALPSLRPYGTIIQILLALGACGALAYVAATDRRQNGNLTAEGHSRNELKMIGMFFLLWLMFAIMFRMSGVGGGSGHSSAPAAVVPTSDTNRNHDRERLMSDYKVSLVNDNMQEFYVMFNGPEETAFAGGVWKIHVELPDQYPYKSPSIGFMNKIFHPNIDELSGSVCLDVINQTWSPMFDMINIFESFLPQLLRYPNPSDPLNGEAAALLMREPKSYESKVREYVQRYASKEAAEAAAAEEEDEEDEDAEMSSVGSISDDEGNA
;
A
#
# COMPACT_ATOMS: atom_id res chain seq x y z
N MET A 1 -12.81 -58.92 7.53
CA MET A 1 -13.22 -58.47 6.18
C MET A 1 -13.16 -56.95 6.00
N ARG A 2 -13.69 -56.11 6.90
CA ARG A 2 -13.76 -54.64 6.67
C ARG A 2 -12.44 -53.88 6.92
N SER A 3 -11.54 -54.41 7.76
CA SER A 3 -10.20 -53.84 7.99
C SER A 3 -9.25 -54.05 6.81
N GLU A 4 -9.35 -55.20 6.12
CA GLU A 4 -8.49 -55.51 4.98
C GLU A 4 -8.79 -54.62 3.77
N GLU A 5 -10.05 -54.28 3.55
CA GLU A 5 -10.44 -53.31 2.51
C GLU A 5 -9.89 -51.91 2.81
N LEU A 6 -9.97 -51.45 4.06
CA LEU A 6 -9.44 -50.14 4.47
C LEU A 6 -7.91 -50.06 4.31
N VAL A 7 -7.21 -51.16 4.61
CA VAL A 7 -5.76 -51.28 4.37
C VAL A 7 -5.45 -51.25 2.87
N LYS A 8 -6.29 -51.85 2.01
CA LYS A 8 -6.12 -51.78 0.54
C LYS A 8 -6.30 -50.36 -0.01
N TRP A 9 -7.31 -49.61 0.44
CA TRP A 9 -7.54 -48.23 -0.01
C TRP A 9 -6.44 -47.28 0.43
N THR A 10 -5.96 -47.42 1.67
CA THR A 10 -4.84 -46.61 2.19
C THR A 10 -3.53 -46.94 1.50
N THR A 11 -3.24 -48.22 1.25
CA THR A 11 -2.03 -48.64 0.51
C THR A 11 -2.06 -48.23 -0.96
N MET A 12 -3.22 -48.29 -1.63
CA MET A 12 -3.39 -47.76 -2.99
C MET A 12 -3.20 -46.23 -3.06
N GLY A 13 -3.75 -45.49 -2.09
CA GLY A 13 -3.61 -44.04 -2.03
C GLY A 13 -2.17 -43.59 -1.82
N ILE A 14 -1.44 -44.25 -0.91
CA ILE A 14 -0.03 -43.98 -0.64
C ILE A 14 0.84 -44.36 -1.85
N SER A 15 0.57 -45.49 -2.50
CA SER A 15 1.30 -45.92 -3.69
C SER A 15 1.12 -44.94 -4.87
N CYS A 16 -0.10 -44.41 -5.05
CA CYS A 16 -0.38 -43.40 -6.08
C CYS A 16 0.33 -42.07 -5.78
N ALA A 17 0.34 -41.63 -4.51
CA ALA A 17 1.04 -40.41 -4.09
C ALA A 17 2.56 -40.52 -4.30
N ILE A 18 3.17 -41.67 -4.00
CA ILE A 18 4.60 -41.92 -4.24
C ILE A 18 4.90 -41.96 -5.75
N GLY A 19 4.01 -42.55 -6.57
CA GLY A 19 4.15 -42.56 -8.02
C GLY A 19 4.11 -41.16 -8.64
N VAL A 20 3.19 -40.31 -8.18
CA VAL A 20 3.12 -38.90 -8.59
C VAL A 20 4.35 -38.12 -8.13
N GLN A 21 4.86 -38.40 -6.93
CA GLN A 21 6.05 -37.77 -6.38
C GLN A 21 7.32 -38.10 -7.21
N LEU A 22 7.50 -39.36 -7.60
CA LEU A 22 8.62 -39.79 -8.43
C LEU A 22 8.54 -39.22 -9.85
N LEU A 23 7.33 -39.10 -10.41
CA LEU A 23 7.10 -38.48 -11.71
C LEU A 23 7.41 -36.98 -11.70
N LEU A 24 7.03 -36.26 -10.63
CA LEU A 24 7.31 -34.83 -10.48
C LEU A 24 8.80 -34.55 -10.24
N PHE A 25 9.53 -35.45 -9.55
CA PHE A 25 10.98 -35.36 -9.38
C PHE A 25 11.77 -35.65 -10.67
N ALA A 26 11.21 -36.45 -11.57
CA ALA A 26 11.82 -36.81 -12.85
C ALA A 26 11.71 -35.68 -13.91
N LEU A 27 10.86 -34.68 -13.69
CA LEU A 27 10.66 -33.55 -14.61
C LEU A 27 11.60 -32.38 -14.24
N PRO A 28 12.62 -32.07 -15.07
CA PRO A 28 13.63 -31.06 -14.74
C PRO A 28 13.07 -29.64 -14.56
N SER A 29 11.92 -29.34 -15.18
CA SER A 29 11.23 -28.04 -15.13
C SER A 29 10.54 -27.74 -13.80
N LEU A 30 10.33 -28.73 -12.93
CA LEU A 30 9.60 -28.58 -11.66
C LEU A 30 10.50 -28.50 -10.43
N ARG A 31 11.82 -28.67 -10.60
CA ARG A 31 12.81 -28.53 -9.52
C ARG A 31 12.73 -27.23 -8.70
N PRO A 32 12.50 -26.03 -9.28
CA PRO A 32 12.44 -24.80 -8.48
C PRO A 32 11.16 -24.68 -7.63
N TYR A 33 10.14 -25.51 -7.88
CA TYR A 33 8.86 -25.51 -7.15
C TYR A 33 8.76 -26.63 -6.12
N GLY A 34 9.83 -27.39 -5.89
CA GLY A 34 9.83 -28.61 -5.09
C GLY A 34 9.29 -28.43 -3.68
N THR A 35 9.71 -27.40 -2.94
CA THR A 35 9.24 -27.10 -1.58
C THR A 35 7.77 -26.70 -1.54
N ILE A 36 7.29 -25.95 -2.53
CA ILE A 36 5.90 -25.49 -2.61
C ILE A 36 4.96 -26.67 -2.91
N ILE A 37 5.36 -27.56 -3.83
CA ILE A 37 4.59 -28.77 -4.16
C ILE A 37 4.54 -29.71 -2.94
N GLN A 38 5.62 -29.83 -2.16
CA GLN A 38 5.61 -30.60 -0.90
C GLN A 38 4.63 -30.04 0.14
N ILE A 39 4.57 -28.71 0.32
CA ILE A 39 3.66 -28.08 1.26
C ILE A 39 2.20 -28.29 0.83
N LEU A 40 1.90 -28.15 -0.46
CA LEU A 40 0.54 -28.36 -0.99
C LEU A 40 0.10 -29.82 -0.87
N LEU A 41 0.99 -30.78 -1.13
CA LEU A 41 0.70 -32.21 -0.94
C LEU A 41 0.53 -32.57 0.55
N ALA A 42 1.32 -31.99 1.44
CA ALA A 42 1.19 -32.20 2.88
C ALA A 42 -0.14 -31.65 3.41
N LEU A 43 -0.55 -30.47 2.96
CA LEU A 43 -1.86 -29.88 3.33
C LEU A 43 -3.02 -30.71 2.77
N GLY A 44 -2.91 -31.21 1.53
CA GLY A 44 -3.90 -32.11 0.94
C GLY A 44 -4.02 -33.45 1.70
N ALA A 45 -2.89 -34.04 2.10
CA ALA A 45 -2.85 -35.28 2.88
C ALA A 45 -3.44 -35.08 4.29
N CYS A 46 -3.10 -33.97 4.96
CA CYS A 46 -3.70 -33.60 6.25
C CYS A 46 -5.22 -33.39 6.14
N GLY A 47 -5.69 -32.74 5.07
CA GLY A 47 -7.12 -32.57 4.80
C GLY A 47 -7.85 -33.89 4.58
N ALA A 48 -7.26 -34.82 3.80
CA ALA A 48 -7.84 -36.15 3.59
C ALA A 48 -7.88 -36.99 4.87
N LEU A 49 -6.83 -36.93 5.70
CA LEU A 49 -6.80 -37.61 7.00
C LEU A 49 -7.83 -37.03 7.98
N ALA A 50 -7.98 -35.71 8.02
CA ALA A 50 -9.01 -35.06 8.83
C ALA A 50 -10.42 -35.43 8.37
N TYR A 51 -10.64 -35.52 7.05
CA TYR A 51 -11.92 -35.97 6.48
C TYR A 51 -12.23 -37.42 6.85
N VAL A 52 -11.26 -38.33 6.72
CA VAL A 52 -11.43 -39.74 7.10
C VAL A 52 -11.65 -39.90 8.61
N ALA A 53 -10.93 -39.15 9.45
CA ALA A 53 -11.13 -39.16 10.90
C ALA A 53 -12.51 -38.60 11.30
N ALA A 54 -13.00 -37.59 10.58
CA ALA A 54 -14.34 -37.02 10.78
C ALA A 54 -15.44 -38.01 10.35
N THR A 55 -15.26 -38.74 9.25
CA THR A 55 -16.22 -39.74 8.79
C THR A 55 -16.22 -41.00 9.66
N ASP A 56 -15.07 -41.41 10.21
CA ASP A 56 -14.94 -42.52 11.15
C ASP A 56 -15.62 -42.22 12.51
N ARG A 57 -15.44 -41.00 13.04
CA ARG A 57 -16.18 -40.53 14.23
C ARG A 57 -17.69 -40.46 14.02
N ARG A 58 -18.13 -40.20 12.78
CA ARG A 58 -19.56 -40.15 12.42
C ARG A 58 -20.22 -41.54 12.46
N GLN A 59 -19.46 -42.63 12.26
CA GLN A 59 -19.99 -44.00 12.27
C GLN A 59 -20.01 -44.65 13.67
N ASN A 60 -19.15 -44.21 14.60
CA ASN A 60 -19.02 -44.81 15.94
C ASN A 60 -19.86 -44.16 17.05
N GLY A 61 -20.77 -43.25 16.71
CA GLY A 61 -21.94 -42.95 17.52
C GLY A 61 -21.85 -41.76 18.48
N ASN A 62 -22.98 -41.05 18.50
CA ASN A 62 -23.44 -40.05 19.47
C ASN A 62 -22.85 -38.64 19.32
N LEU A 63 -23.61 -37.72 18.69
CA LEU A 63 -23.85 -36.33 19.13
C LEU A 63 -24.84 -35.63 18.17
N THR A 64 -25.68 -34.79 18.77
CA THR A 64 -26.93 -34.21 18.26
C THR A 64 -26.80 -33.38 16.97
N ALA A 65 -27.69 -33.64 16.01
CA ALA A 65 -27.51 -33.35 14.59
C ALA A 65 -27.87 -31.93 14.09
N GLU A 66 -28.07 -30.92 14.94
CA GLU A 66 -28.56 -29.60 14.45
C GLU A 66 -27.64 -28.40 14.70
N GLY A 67 -26.67 -28.48 15.60
CA GLY A 67 -25.79 -27.34 15.93
C GLY A 67 -24.40 -27.34 15.25
N HIS A 68 -23.87 -28.52 14.91
CA HIS A 68 -22.46 -28.68 14.53
C HIS A 68 -22.18 -28.53 13.03
N SER A 69 -23.13 -28.92 12.16
CA SER A 69 -22.95 -28.82 10.69
C SER A 69 -22.73 -27.38 10.22
N ARG A 70 -23.32 -26.41 10.93
CA ARG A 70 -23.18 -24.99 10.62
C ARG A 70 -21.77 -24.46 10.91
N ASN A 71 -21.05 -25.05 11.86
CA ASN A 71 -19.68 -24.65 12.21
C ASN A 71 -18.65 -25.36 11.32
N GLU A 72 -18.93 -26.61 10.92
CA GLU A 72 -18.10 -27.33 9.94
C GLU A 72 -18.19 -26.70 8.55
N LEU A 73 -19.39 -26.31 8.10
CA LEU A 73 -19.54 -25.56 6.83
C LEU A 73 -18.83 -24.20 6.87
N LYS A 74 -18.83 -23.54 8.03
CA LYS A 74 -18.09 -22.27 8.24
C LYS A 74 -16.58 -22.48 8.20
N MET A 75 -16.05 -23.55 8.79
CA MET A 75 -14.63 -23.86 8.67
C MET A 75 -14.25 -24.19 7.24
N ILE A 76 -15.03 -25.02 6.55
CA ILE A 76 -14.80 -25.35 5.13
C ILE A 76 -14.84 -24.09 4.25
N GLY A 77 -15.81 -23.20 4.50
CA GLY A 77 -15.90 -21.90 3.83
C GLY A 77 -14.71 -20.98 4.12
N MET A 78 -14.21 -20.96 5.36
CA MET A 78 -13.04 -20.19 5.76
C MET A 78 -11.77 -20.68 5.06
N PHE A 79 -11.58 -22.00 4.98
CA PHE A 79 -10.43 -22.59 4.26
C PHE A 79 -10.51 -22.37 2.75
N PHE A 80 -11.72 -22.39 2.17
CA PHE A 80 -11.92 -22.05 0.76
C PHE A 80 -11.63 -20.57 0.47
N LEU A 81 -12.05 -19.66 1.36
CA LEU A 81 -11.76 -18.23 1.24
C LEU A 81 -10.26 -17.92 1.39
N LEU A 82 -9.58 -18.56 2.35
CA LEU A 82 -8.13 -18.45 2.50
C LEU A 82 -7.38 -18.97 1.26
N TRP A 83 -7.83 -20.10 0.70
CA TRP A 83 -7.28 -20.64 -0.54
C TRP A 83 -7.52 -19.71 -1.73
N LEU A 84 -8.72 -19.11 -1.85
CA LEU A 84 -9.07 -18.17 -2.90
C LEU A 84 -8.27 -16.85 -2.80
N MET A 85 -8.12 -16.30 -1.59
CA MET A 85 -7.29 -15.11 -1.36
C MET A 85 -5.82 -15.37 -1.71
N PHE A 86 -5.31 -16.56 -1.38
CA PHE A 86 -3.95 -16.95 -1.74
C PHE A 86 -3.79 -17.14 -3.25
N ALA A 87 -4.79 -17.71 -3.93
CA ALA A 87 -4.80 -17.85 -5.39
C ALA A 87 -4.87 -16.48 -6.11
N ILE A 88 -5.63 -15.53 -5.56
CA ILE A 88 -5.73 -14.15 -6.10
C ILE A 88 -4.41 -13.40 -5.88
N MET A 89 -3.82 -13.46 -4.68
CA MET A 89 -2.49 -12.92 -4.38
C MET A 89 -1.43 -13.48 -5.34
N PHE A 90 -1.48 -14.78 -5.63
CA PHE A 90 -0.54 -15.42 -6.55
C PHE A 90 -0.75 -15.02 -8.03
N ARG A 91 -2.01 -14.76 -8.44
CA ARG A 91 -2.31 -14.22 -9.78
C ARG A 91 -1.82 -12.77 -9.94
N MET A 92 -1.75 -12.01 -8.85
CA MET A 92 -1.21 -10.64 -8.85
C MET A 92 0.33 -10.60 -8.82
N SER A 93 0.99 -11.66 -8.33
CA SER A 93 2.46 -11.80 -8.34
C SER A 93 3.04 -12.42 -9.61
N GLY A 94 2.30 -12.38 -10.72
CA GLY A 94 2.71 -12.93 -12.02
C GLY A 94 3.79 -12.12 -12.75
N VAL A 95 5.03 -12.15 -12.27
CA VAL A 95 6.26 -11.94 -13.05
C VAL A 95 7.18 -13.11 -12.66
N GLY A 96 7.40 -14.13 -13.48
CA GLY A 96 7.95 -14.10 -14.83
C GLY A 96 9.27 -14.88 -14.78
N GLY A 97 9.22 -16.20 -14.99
CA GLY A 97 10.40 -17.07 -14.95
C GLY A 97 10.50 -17.92 -16.22
N GLY A 98 11.36 -17.52 -17.15
CA GLY A 98 11.66 -18.27 -18.37
C GLY A 98 12.97 -17.84 -19.02
N SER A 99 14.00 -18.67 -18.86
CA SER A 99 15.32 -18.54 -19.48
C SER A 99 15.33 -19.07 -20.92
N GLY A 100 15.85 -18.28 -21.87
CA GLY A 100 16.18 -18.72 -23.23
C GLY A 100 17.34 -17.90 -23.79
N HIS A 101 18.43 -18.56 -24.16
CA HIS A 101 19.61 -17.95 -24.78
C HIS A 101 19.26 -17.37 -26.16
N SER A 102 19.42 -16.06 -26.32
CA SER A 102 19.79 -15.41 -27.58
C SER A 102 20.29 -14.00 -27.24
N SER A 103 21.42 -13.62 -27.83
CA SER A 103 22.06 -12.32 -27.65
C SER A 103 21.11 -11.19 -28.10
N ALA A 104 20.46 -10.57 -27.13
CA ALA A 104 19.59 -9.41 -27.24
C ALA A 104 19.99 -8.40 -26.14
N PRO A 105 19.79 -7.08 -26.33
CA PRO A 105 20.42 -6.05 -25.51
C PRO A 105 19.90 -6.13 -24.07
N ALA A 106 20.78 -5.81 -23.11
CA ALA A 106 20.52 -5.94 -21.68
C ALA A 106 19.15 -5.36 -21.29
N ALA A 107 18.32 -6.16 -20.62
CA ALA A 107 17.09 -5.67 -19.99
C ALA A 107 17.49 -4.59 -18.98
N VAL A 108 17.02 -3.38 -19.24
CA VAL A 108 17.21 -2.21 -18.38
C VAL A 108 16.53 -2.52 -17.05
N VAL A 109 17.31 -2.62 -15.97
CA VAL A 109 16.78 -2.57 -14.60
C VAL A 109 15.90 -1.33 -14.53
N PRO A 110 14.63 -1.39 -14.06
CA PRO A 110 13.80 -0.20 -13.97
C PRO A 110 14.54 0.81 -13.10
N THR A 111 15.04 1.85 -13.76
CA THR A 111 15.71 2.97 -13.11
C THR A 111 14.68 3.70 -12.26
N SER A 112 15.12 4.42 -11.22
CA SER A 112 14.24 5.31 -10.44
C SER A 112 13.36 6.20 -11.35
N ASP A 113 13.89 6.60 -12.50
CA ASP A 113 13.20 7.38 -13.53
C ASP A 113 12.02 6.65 -14.20
N THR A 114 12.08 5.33 -14.34
CA THR A 114 10.99 4.53 -14.94
C THR A 114 9.80 4.42 -14.00
N ASN A 115 10.05 4.21 -12.70
CA ASN A 115 8.98 4.16 -11.69
C ASN A 115 8.33 5.55 -11.52
N ARG A 116 9.13 6.62 -11.50
CA ARG A 116 8.63 8.01 -11.46
C ARG A 116 7.65 8.30 -12.60
N ASN A 117 8.00 7.92 -13.83
CA ASN A 117 7.16 8.18 -15.01
C ASN A 117 5.84 7.39 -15.00
N HIS A 118 5.88 6.14 -14.55
CA HIS A 118 4.70 5.28 -14.48
C HIS A 118 3.71 5.74 -13.40
N ASP A 119 4.22 6.10 -12.22
CA ASP A 119 3.41 6.63 -11.11
C ASP A 119 2.75 7.97 -11.51
N ARG A 120 3.48 8.82 -12.25
CA ARG A 120 2.98 10.09 -12.79
C ARG A 120 1.79 9.93 -13.70
N GLU A 121 1.88 9.06 -14.71
CA GLU A 121 0.81 8.90 -15.72
C GLU A 121 -0.52 8.51 -15.09
N ARG A 122 -0.47 7.72 -14.01
CA ARG A 122 -1.67 7.34 -13.28
C ARG A 122 -2.18 8.45 -12.37
N LEU A 123 -1.30 9.15 -11.65
CA LEU A 123 -1.73 10.26 -10.78
C LEU A 123 -2.41 11.38 -11.59
N MET A 124 -1.88 11.69 -12.78
CA MET A 124 -2.41 12.70 -13.69
C MET A 124 -3.77 12.35 -14.30
N SER A 125 -4.19 11.07 -14.30
CA SER A 125 -5.51 10.68 -14.81
C SER A 125 -6.61 10.85 -13.77
N ASP A 126 -6.29 10.61 -12.50
CA ASP A 126 -7.28 10.44 -11.44
C ASP A 126 -7.38 11.66 -10.53
N TYR A 127 -6.36 12.52 -10.51
CA TYR A 127 -6.29 13.72 -9.66
C TYR A 127 -6.00 15.00 -10.44
N LYS A 128 -6.45 16.15 -9.91
CA LYS A 128 -6.03 17.48 -10.38
C LYS A 128 -4.62 17.74 -9.85
N VAL A 129 -3.62 17.46 -10.66
CA VAL A 129 -2.20 17.65 -10.36
C VAL A 129 -1.68 18.93 -11.01
N SER A 130 -0.90 19.72 -10.30
CA SER A 130 -0.15 20.88 -10.82
C SER A 130 1.34 20.63 -10.60
N LEU A 131 2.16 20.68 -11.65
CA LEU A 131 3.60 20.44 -11.54
C LEU A 131 4.32 21.73 -11.16
N VAL A 132 5.41 21.60 -10.42
CA VAL A 132 6.33 22.72 -10.12
C VAL A 132 7.47 22.69 -11.12
N ASN A 133 7.73 23.81 -11.81
CA ASN A 133 8.84 23.97 -12.75
C ASN A 133 8.95 22.89 -13.85
N ASP A 134 7.83 22.30 -14.27
CA ASP A 134 7.77 21.13 -15.16
C ASP A 134 8.63 19.92 -14.71
N ASN A 135 9.07 19.92 -13.44
CA ASN A 135 9.87 18.86 -12.85
C ASN A 135 8.97 17.81 -12.17
N MET A 136 9.35 16.55 -12.30
CA MET A 136 8.59 15.41 -11.76
C MET A 136 8.93 15.10 -10.30
N GLN A 137 9.85 15.86 -9.70
CA GLN A 137 10.23 15.70 -8.30
C GLN A 137 9.29 16.43 -7.37
N GLU A 138 8.55 17.43 -7.85
CA GLU A 138 7.78 18.31 -6.99
C GLU A 138 6.45 18.64 -7.66
N PHE A 139 5.34 18.38 -6.97
CA PHE A 139 4.02 18.60 -7.53
C PHE A 139 2.96 18.77 -6.44
N TYR A 140 1.84 19.35 -6.87
CA TYR A 140 0.69 19.63 -6.03
C TYR A 140 -0.51 18.80 -6.44
N VAL A 141 -1.27 18.30 -5.46
CA VAL A 141 -2.47 17.50 -5.67
C VAL A 141 -3.63 18.03 -4.84
N MET A 142 -4.80 18.19 -5.46
CA MET A 142 -6.02 18.50 -4.71
C MET A 142 -6.53 17.25 -3.98
N PHE A 143 -6.68 17.34 -2.67
CA PHE A 143 -7.12 16.25 -1.80
C PHE A 143 -8.41 16.61 -1.06
N ASN A 144 -9.37 15.69 -1.09
CA ASN A 144 -10.66 15.85 -0.43
C ASN A 144 -10.67 15.08 0.90
N GLY A 145 -11.15 15.72 1.96
CA GLY A 145 -11.28 15.11 3.27
C GLY A 145 -12.19 13.87 3.26
N PRO A 146 -11.83 12.77 3.95
CA PRO A 146 -12.64 11.55 3.96
C PRO A 146 -14.02 11.75 4.60
N GLU A 147 -15.08 11.28 3.93
CA GLU A 147 -16.49 11.53 4.31
C GLU A 147 -16.88 11.05 5.71
N GLU A 148 -16.28 9.96 6.20
CA GLU A 148 -16.61 9.39 7.53
C GLU A 148 -15.73 9.96 8.65
N THR A 149 -15.16 11.16 8.47
CA THR A 149 -14.26 11.80 9.46
C THR A 149 -14.69 13.24 9.74
N ALA A 150 -14.12 13.87 10.77
CA ALA A 150 -14.32 15.30 11.03
C ALA A 150 -13.75 16.21 9.93
N PHE A 151 -12.92 15.67 9.03
CA PHE A 151 -12.32 16.35 7.89
C PHE A 151 -13.24 16.39 6.66
N ALA A 152 -14.40 15.71 6.71
CA ALA A 152 -15.34 15.64 5.61
C ALA A 152 -15.75 17.03 5.08
N GLY A 153 -15.78 17.16 3.75
CA GLY A 153 -16.10 18.42 3.06
C GLY A 153 -14.94 19.41 2.98
N GLY A 154 -13.81 19.15 3.64
CA GLY A 154 -12.58 19.92 3.47
C GLY A 154 -11.86 19.59 2.16
N VAL A 155 -11.20 20.59 1.61
CA VAL A 155 -10.35 20.50 0.42
C VAL A 155 -8.98 21.08 0.76
N TRP A 156 -7.92 20.35 0.42
CA TRP A 156 -6.55 20.77 0.63
C TRP A 156 -5.73 20.67 -0.64
N LYS A 157 -4.81 21.63 -0.82
CA LYS A 157 -3.71 21.51 -1.79
C LYS A 157 -2.56 20.81 -1.07
N ILE A 158 -2.18 19.63 -1.56
CA ILE A 158 -1.13 18.80 -0.99
C ILE A 158 0.13 18.98 -1.81
N HIS A 159 1.21 19.38 -1.16
CA HIS A 159 2.54 19.40 -1.73
C HIS A 159 3.19 18.02 -1.57
N VAL A 160 3.76 17.49 -2.66
CA VAL A 160 4.53 16.26 -2.66
C VAL A 160 5.89 16.50 -3.29
N GLU A 161 6.93 16.15 -2.55
CA GLU A 161 8.33 16.23 -3.00
C GLU A 161 8.96 14.83 -2.97
N LEU A 162 9.55 14.41 -4.09
CA LEU A 162 10.22 13.14 -4.28
C LEU A 162 11.72 13.32 -4.09
N PRO A 163 12.36 12.64 -3.13
CA PRO A 163 13.80 12.72 -2.95
C PRO A 163 14.53 12.05 -4.13
N ASP A 164 15.81 12.42 -4.33
CA ASP A 164 16.69 11.80 -5.34
C ASP A 164 16.71 10.27 -5.27
N GLN A 165 16.63 9.73 -4.05
CA GLN A 165 16.66 8.29 -3.77
C GLN A 165 15.28 7.60 -3.83
N TYR A 166 14.24 8.27 -4.35
CA TYR A 166 12.94 7.66 -4.62
C TYR A 166 13.07 6.45 -5.58
N PRO A 167 12.36 5.33 -5.36
CA PRO A 167 11.36 5.07 -4.31
C PRO A 167 11.93 4.41 -3.03
N TYR A 168 13.25 4.33 -2.89
CA TYR A 168 13.88 3.74 -1.70
C TYR A 168 13.75 4.63 -0.46
N LYS A 169 13.69 5.95 -0.67
CA LYS A 169 13.21 6.91 0.32
C LYS A 169 11.78 7.32 0.00
N SER A 170 11.00 7.54 1.05
CA SER A 170 9.62 8.04 0.97
C SER A 170 9.58 9.48 0.46
N PRO A 171 8.47 9.89 -0.18
CA PRO A 171 8.23 11.28 -0.50
C PRO A 171 7.94 12.10 0.78
N SER A 172 8.26 13.39 0.72
CA SER A 172 7.78 14.38 1.69
C SER A 172 6.36 14.80 1.30
N ILE A 173 5.48 14.99 2.29
CA ILE A 173 4.08 15.37 2.08
C ILE A 173 3.76 16.57 2.98
N GLY A 174 3.22 17.63 2.39
CA GLY A 174 2.81 18.86 3.09
C GLY A 174 1.40 19.31 2.72
N PHE A 175 0.66 19.86 3.69
CA PHE A 175 -0.63 20.51 3.48
C PHE A 175 -0.42 22.02 3.34
N MET A 176 -0.72 22.58 2.16
CA MET A 176 -0.46 24.01 1.89
C MET A 176 -1.40 24.91 2.68
N ASN A 177 -2.67 24.56 2.72
CA ASN A 177 -3.65 25.23 3.57
C ASN A 177 -3.81 24.51 4.92
N LYS A 178 -4.12 25.27 5.97
CA LYS A 178 -4.06 24.81 7.37
C LYS A 178 -4.92 23.57 7.64
N ILE A 179 -4.39 22.66 8.45
CA ILE A 179 -5.08 21.48 8.97
C ILE A 179 -4.75 21.28 10.45
N PHE A 180 -5.74 20.85 11.24
CA PHE A 180 -5.55 20.55 12.67
C PHE A 180 -5.49 19.04 12.88
N HIS A 181 -4.29 18.48 13.02
CA HIS A 181 -4.08 17.03 13.12
C HIS A 181 -2.85 16.69 13.97
N PRO A 182 -2.87 15.66 14.84
CA PRO A 182 -1.74 15.30 15.71
C PRO A 182 -0.40 15.05 15.00
N ASN A 183 -0.42 14.42 13.83
CA ASN A 183 0.79 14.05 13.07
C ASN A 183 1.12 15.00 11.92
N ILE A 184 0.53 16.20 11.89
CA ILE A 184 0.80 17.23 10.89
C ILE A 184 1.21 18.49 11.64
N ASP A 185 2.33 19.08 11.27
CA ASP A 185 2.76 20.35 11.84
C ASP A 185 1.81 21.48 11.39
N GLU A 186 1.32 22.29 12.33
CA GLU A 186 0.28 23.29 12.05
C GLU A 186 0.82 24.54 11.33
N LEU A 187 2.12 24.80 11.45
CA LEU A 187 2.77 25.96 10.84
C LEU A 187 3.18 25.68 9.39
N SER A 188 3.90 24.59 9.18
CA SER A 188 4.42 24.18 7.87
C SER A 188 3.47 23.27 7.08
N GLY A 189 2.47 22.66 7.74
CA GLY A 189 1.61 21.65 7.11
C GLY A 189 2.31 20.31 6.86
N SER A 190 3.56 20.13 7.28
CA SER A 190 4.34 18.93 7.00
C SER A 190 3.82 17.72 7.76
N VAL A 191 3.64 16.59 7.05
CA VAL A 191 3.28 15.30 7.64
C VAL A 191 4.52 14.67 8.27
N CYS A 192 4.37 14.08 9.46
CA CYS A 192 5.47 13.41 10.15
C CYS A 192 6.11 12.31 9.29
N LEU A 193 7.40 12.47 8.98
CA LEU A 193 8.16 11.55 8.14
C LEU A 193 8.19 10.12 8.70
N ASP A 194 8.25 9.97 10.02
CA ASP A 194 8.24 8.64 10.66
C ASP A 194 6.91 7.90 10.45
N VAL A 195 5.80 8.63 10.37
CA VAL A 195 4.48 8.05 10.07
C VAL A 195 4.39 7.63 8.60
N ILE A 196 4.95 8.42 7.69
CA ILE A 196 5.07 8.06 6.27
C ILE A 196 5.91 6.78 6.13
N ASN A 197 7.08 6.73 6.78
CA ASN A 197 8.02 5.61 6.70
C ASN A 197 7.49 4.29 7.28
N GLN A 198 6.50 4.33 8.18
CA GLN A 198 5.83 3.11 8.67
C GLN A 198 4.97 2.43 7.60
N THR A 199 4.46 3.20 6.64
CA THR A 199 3.58 2.70 5.57
C THR A 199 4.32 2.54 4.24
N TRP A 200 5.32 3.40 3.99
CA TRP A 200 6.03 3.45 2.72
C TRP A 200 6.87 2.19 2.45
N SER A 201 6.85 1.76 1.19
CA SER A 201 7.81 0.79 0.67
C SER A 201 8.11 1.12 -0.79
N PRO A 202 9.24 0.66 -1.37
CA PRO A 202 9.54 0.89 -2.78
C PRO A 202 8.51 0.31 -3.77
N MET A 203 7.61 -0.54 -3.30
CA MET A 203 6.50 -1.13 -4.07
C MET A 203 5.17 -0.40 -3.84
N PHE A 204 5.15 0.63 -2.99
CA PHE A 204 3.96 1.40 -2.68
C PHE A 204 3.67 2.36 -3.82
N ASP A 205 2.55 2.14 -4.53
CA ASP A 205 2.13 3.02 -5.62
C ASP A 205 1.81 4.43 -5.07
N MET A 206 2.27 5.46 -5.76
CA MET A 206 2.11 6.86 -5.37
C MET A 206 0.64 7.25 -5.20
N ILE A 207 -0.27 6.70 -6.01
CA ILE A 207 -1.71 6.94 -5.87
C ILE A 207 -2.23 6.52 -4.49
N ASN A 208 -1.66 5.46 -3.91
CA ASN A 208 -2.08 4.98 -2.60
C ASN A 208 -1.76 5.98 -1.47
N ILE A 209 -0.92 7.00 -1.72
CA ILE A 209 -0.75 8.12 -0.78
C ILE A 209 -2.11 8.81 -0.55
N PHE A 210 -2.83 9.09 -1.64
CA PHE A 210 -4.10 9.82 -1.62
C PHE A 210 -5.31 8.90 -1.41
N GLU A 211 -5.27 7.67 -1.93
CA GLU A 211 -6.39 6.73 -1.80
C GLU A 211 -6.41 5.99 -0.45
N SER A 212 -5.24 5.77 0.16
CA SER A 212 -5.11 4.92 1.35
C SER A 212 -4.42 5.62 2.51
N PHE A 213 -3.18 6.07 2.34
CA PHE A 213 -2.37 6.58 3.46
C PHE A 213 -2.99 7.82 4.12
N LEU A 214 -3.24 8.89 3.37
CA LEU A 214 -3.82 10.13 3.92
C LEU A 214 -5.23 9.90 4.51
N PRO A 215 -6.16 9.20 3.84
CA PRO A 215 -7.46 8.88 4.44
C PRO A 215 -7.36 8.08 5.74
N GLN A 216 -6.46 7.10 5.82
CA GLN A 216 -6.26 6.32 7.04
C GLN A 216 -5.62 7.15 8.15
N LEU A 217 -4.64 8.00 7.82
CA LEU A 217 -4.00 8.90 8.77
C LEU A 217 -5.02 9.85 9.41
N LEU A 218 -5.86 10.49 8.60
CA LEU A 218 -6.90 11.41 9.09
C LEU A 218 -7.99 10.72 9.90
N ARG A 219 -8.27 9.44 9.62
CA ARG A 219 -9.25 8.65 10.37
C ARG A 219 -8.70 8.17 11.71
N TYR A 220 -7.43 7.78 11.75
CA TYR A 220 -6.79 7.18 12.92
C TYR A 220 -5.45 7.88 13.23
N PRO A 221 -5.48 9.07 13.86
CA PRO A 221 -4.27 9.78 14.23
C PRO A 221 -3.45 8.98 15.24
N ASN A 222 -2.11 9.11 15.18
CA ASN A 222 -1.21 8.53 16.18
C ASN A 222 -0.86 9.57 17.26
N PRO A 223 -1.36 9.43 18.50
CA PRO A 223 -1.09 10.40 19.58
C PRO A 223 0.23 10.16 20.33
N SER A 224 1.00 9.12 19.99
CA SER A 224 2.15 8.68 20.80
C SER A 224 3.39 9.56 20.64
N ASP A 225 3.53 10.21 19.48
CA ASP A 225 4.57 11.19 19.18
C ASP A 225 4.04 12.24 18.17
N PRO A 226 3.30 13.26 18.66
CA PRO A 226 2.61 14.21 17.81
C PRO A 226 3.49 15.40 17.42
N LEU A 227 3.37 15.85 16.17
CA LEU A 227 3.88 17.16 15.74
C LEU A 227 3.02 18.29 16.30
N ASN A 228 1.71 18.10 16.35
CA ASN A 228 0.78 19.02 16.99
C ASN A 228 0.35 18.49 18.37
N GLY A 229 1.08 18.90 19.40
CA GLY A 229 0.80 18.51 20.79
C GLY A 229 -0.56 18.97 21.30
N GLU A 230 -1.09 20.10 20.82
CA GLU A 230 -2.43 20.58 21.19
C GLU A 230 -3.51 19.66 20.62
N ALA A 231 -3.41 19.32 19.33
CA ALA A 231 -4.33 18.39 18.67
C ALA A 231 -4.33 17.02 19.34
N ALA A 232 -3.15 16.49 19.68
CA ALA A 232 -3.03 15.22 20.38
C ALA A 232 -3.64 15.26 21.78
N ALA A 233 -3.31 16.29 22.58
CA ALA A 233 -3.86 16.44 23.93
C ALA A 233 -5.38 16.57 23.92
N LEU A 234 -5.94 17.32 22.97
CA LEU A 234 -7.39 17.50 22.82
C LEU A 234 -8.05 16.19 22.36
N LEU A 235 -7.46 15.48 21.41
CA LEU A 235 -7.94 14.17 20.96
C LEU A 235 -7.99 13.16 22.11
N MET A 236 -6.94 13.12 22.95
CA MET A 236 -6.86 12.17 24.07
C MET A 236 -7.81 12.52 25.23
N ARG A 237 -8.00 13.80 25.54
CA ARG A 237 -8.84 14.24 26.67
C ARG A 237 -10.31 14.32 26.30
N GLU A 238 -10.62 14.90 25.15
CA GLU A 238 -11.97 15.26 24.74
C GLU A 238 -12.17 15.05 23.22
N PRO A 239 -12.35 13.79 22.77
CA PRO A 239 -12.49 13.48 21.34
C PRO A 239 -13.58 14.29 20.63
N LYS A 240 -14.71 14.56 21.28
CA LYS A 240 -15.82 15.35 20.72
C LYS A 240 -15.44 16.82 20.50
N SER A 241 -14.68 17.39 21.43
CA SER A 241 -14.17 18.75 21.34
C SER A 241 -13.12 18.84 20.23
N TYR A 242 -12.26 17.84 20.10
CA TYR A 242 -11.32 17.69 18.97
C TYR A 242 -12.06 17.69 17.64
N GLU A 243 -13.05 16.82 17.45
CA GLU A 243 -13.81 16.78 16.20
C GLU A 243 -14.51 18.11 15.88
N SER A 244 -15.01 18.81 16.91
CA SER A 244 -15.65 20.12 16.73
C SER A 244 -14.65 21.18 16.29
N LYS A 245 -13.44 21.20 16.88
CA LYS A 245 -12.35 22.09 16.49
C LYS A 245 -11.87 21.79 15.06
N VAL A 246 -11.74 20.51 14.70
CA VAL A 246 -11.39 20.09 13.33
C VAL A 246 -12.44 20.61 12.34
N ARG A 247 -13.74 20.45 12.61
CA ARG A 247 -14.81 20.96 11.73
C ARG A 247 -14.75 22.49 11.58
N GLU A 248 -14.44 23.23 12.64
CA GLU A 248 -14.23 24.69 12.54
C GLU A 248 -13.04 25.03 11.64
N TYR A 249 -11.92 24.31 11.80
CA TYR A 249 -10.73 24.49 10.95
C TYR A 249 -11.03 24.20 9.48
N VAL A 250 -11.77 23.12 9.21
CA VAL A 250 -12.19 22.75 7.86
C VAL A 250 -12.99 23.88 7.21
N GLN A 251 -13.98 24.42 7.93
CA GLN A 251 -14.81 25.51 7.42
C GLN A 251 -14.03 26.81 7.18
N ARG A 252 -13.01 27.09 8.00
CA ARG A 252 -12.25 28.35 7.92
C ARG A 252 -11.10 28.30 6.92
N TYR A 253 -10.42 27.15 6.78
CA TYR A 253 -9.14 27.07 6.07
C TYR A 253 -9.10 26.02 4.95
N ALA A 254 -10.09 25.14 4.87
CA ALA A 254 -10.12 24.04 3.90
C ALA A 254 -11.30 24.15 2.94
N SER A 255 -11.69 25.38 2.56
CA SER A 255 -12.63 25.57 1.46
C SER A 255 -11.92 25.37 0.11
N LYS A 256 -12.70 25.13 -0.95
CA LYS A 256 -12.14 24.99 -2.30
C LYS A 256 -11.37 26.26 -2.70
N GLU A 257 -11.92 27.43 -2.39
CA GLU A 257 -11.32 28.72 -2.66
C GLU A 257 -10.01 28.89 -1.88
N ALA A 258 -9.95 28.45 -0.62
CA ALA A 258 -8.72 28.51 0.17
C ALA A 258 -7.61 27.60 -0.39
N ALA A 259 -7.98 26.41 -0.87
CA ALA A 259 -7.02 25.49 -1.48
C ALA A 259 -6.55 25.96 -2.86
N GLU A 260 -7.40 26.65 -3.64
CA GLU A 260 -7.01 27.31 -4.89
C GLU A 260 -6.19 28.58 -4.64
N ALA A 261 -6.45 29.34 -3.58
CA ALA A 261 -5.65 30.51 -3.21
C ALA A 261 -4.22 30.11 -2.77
N ALA A 262 -4.09 29.04 -1.99
CA ALA A 262 -2.80 28.42 -1.70
C ALA A 262 -2.11 27.86 -2.96
N ALA A 263 -2.80 27.80 -4.11
CA ALA A 263 -2.18 27.49 -5.38
C ALA A 263 -1.53 28.70 -6.04
N ALA A 264 -2.14 29.88 -5.92
CA ALA A 264 -1.69 31.11 -6.57
C ALA A 264 -0.54 31.80 -5.83
N GLU A 265 -0.51 31.74 -4.48
CA GLU A 265 0.58 32.36 -3.70
C GLU A 265 1.96 31.78 -4.04
N GLU A 266 2.02 30.51 -4.49
CA GLU A 266 3.26 29.86 -4.93
C GLU A 266 3.66 30.25 -6.36
N GLU A 267 2.70 30.52 -7.25
CA GLU A 267 3.00 30.98 -8.62
C GLU A 267 3.54 32.43 -8.60
N ASP A 268 3.06 33.26 -7.68
CA ASP A 268 3.50 34.66 -7.55
C ASP A 268 4.89 34.78 -6.90
N GLU A 269 5.30 33.85 -6.00
CA GLU A 269 6.66 33.85 -5.43
C GLU A 269 7.75 33.51 -6.47
N GLU A 270 7.42 32.71 -7.51
CA GLU A 270 8.34 32.30 -8.60
C GLU A 270 8.64 33.42 -9.63
N ASP A 271 7.78 34.44 -9.73
CA ASP A 271 8.01 35.60 -10.61
C ASP A 271 8.99 36.61 -9.98
N GLU A 272 9.11 36.65 -8.65
CA GLU A 272 9.96 37.62 -7.95
C GLU A 272 11.46 37.22 -7.94
N ASP A 273 11.78 35.93 -7.86
CA ASP A 273 13.14 35.40 -7.87
C ASP A 273 13.75 35.29 -9.28
N ALA A 274 12.92 35.20 -10.32
CA ALA A 274 13.37 35.32 -11.71
C ALA A 274 13.93 36.72 -12.04
N GLU A 275 13.35 37.80 -11.51
CA GLU A 275 13.82 39.18 -11.75
C GLU A 275 15.16 39.51 -11.05
N MET A 276 15.50 38.83 -9.94
CA MET A 276 16.76 39.07 -9.21
C MET A 276 18.00 38.43 -9.87
N SER A 277 17.84 37.55 -10.85
CA SER A 277 18.96 36.91 -11.55
C SER A 277 19.61 37.78 -12.66
N SER A 278 19.05 38.96 -12.96
CA SER A 278 19.47 39.83 -14.07
C SER A 278 20.56 40.87 -13.73
N VAL A 279 20.95 41.04 -12.45
CA VAL A 279 21.93 42.06 -12.04
C VAL A 279 23.30 41.47 -11.68
N GLY A 280 24.02 40.97 -12.70
CA GLY A 280 25.29 40.28 -12.47
C GLY A 280 26.22 40.23 -13.66
N SER A 281 26.47 41.36 -14.34
CA SER A 281 27.56 41.48 -15.31
C SER A 281 28.25 42.82 -15.17
N ILE A 282 29.03 42.97 -14.10
CA ILE A 282 30.08 44.00 -14.03
C ILE A 282 31.27 43.48 -14.84
N SER A 283 31.70 44.28 -15.81
CA SER A 283 32.79 43.98 -16.73
C SER A 283 34.09 44.45 -16.10
N ASP A 284 35.02 43.53 -15.85
CA ASP A 284 36.41 43.87 -15.52
C ASP A 284 37.17 44.22 -16.81
N ASP A 285 37.07 45.49 -17.21
CA ASP A 285 38.04 46.16 -18.09
C ASP A 285 38.86 47.09 -17.21
N GLU A 286 40.11 46.72 -16.89
CA GLU A 286 41.19 47.70 -16.71
C GLU A 286 42.53 47.06 -17.06
N GLY A 287 43.06 47.49 -18.21
CA GLY A 287 44.49 47.40 -18.49
C GLY A 287 45.29 48.52 -17.81
N ASN A 288 46.61 48.36 -17.92
CA ASN A 288 47.67 49.38 -17.80
C ASN A 288 48.33 49.57 -16.42
N ALA A 289 49.51 48.95 -16.24
CA ALA A 289 50.81 49.65 -16.23
C ALA A 289 51.98 48.66 -16.07
#